data_AF-A0A0M8TBL4-F1
#
_entry.id   AF-A0A0M8TBL4-F1
#
_cell.length_a   1.000
_cell.length_b   1.000
_cell.length_c   1.000
_cell.angle_alpha   90.00
_cell.angle_beta   90.00
_cell.angle_gamma   90.00
#
_symmetry.space_group_name_H-M   'P 1'
#
loop_
_entity.id
_entity.type
_entity.pdbx_description
1 polymer ?
#
loop_
_entity_poly.entity_id
_entity_poly.type
_entity_poly.pdbx_seq_one_letter_code
_entity_poly.pdbx_strand_id
1 'polypeptide(L)' 'MTNNPADLTSADYLDGAREMHAAGRPYLAHLLAEEAAQRTTDPATAAGIRTQFPAPARKD' A
#
# COMPACT_ATOMS: atom_id res chain seq x y z
N MET A 1 11.58 -19.09 -6.38
CA MET A 1 12.29 -17.81 -6.22
C MET A 1 11.67 -17.07 -5.06
N THR A 2 12.38 -16.90 -3.95
CA THR A 2 12.01 -15.91 -2.94
C THR A 2 12.41 -14.56 -3.51
N ASN A 3 11.45 -13.81 -4.07
CA ASN A 3 11.69 -12.41 -4.41
C ASN A 3 12.15 -11.73 -3.12
N ASN A 4 13.35 -11.16 -3.12
CA ASN A 4 13.81 -10.37 -2.00
C ASN A 4 12.80 -9.22 -1.83
N PRO A 5 12.24 -8.97 -0.64
CA PRO A 5 11.27 -7.88 -0.45
C PRO A 5 11.81 -6.50 -0.86
N ALA A 6 13.15 -6.36 -0.95
CA ALA A 6 13.82 -5.17 -1.48
C ALA A 6 13.65 -4.97 -3.00
N ASP A 7 13.32 -6.01 -3.76
CA ASP A 7 13.13 -5.95 -5.22
C ASP A 7 11.67 -5.61 -5.61
N LEU A 8 10.76 -5.53 -4.65
CA LEU A 8 9.35 -5.21 -4.90
C LEU A 8 9.20 -3.73 -5.30
N THR A 9 8.50 -3.52 -6.42
CA THR A 9 8.22 -2.20 -6.98
C THR A 9 7.03 -1.54 -6.29
N SER A 10 6.83 -0.24 -6.52
CA SER A 10 5.62 0.45 -6.05
C SER A 10 4.33 -0.19 -6.56
N ALA A 11 4.34 -0.79 -7.76
CA ALA A 11 3.21 -1.51 -8.33
C ALA A 11 2.91 -2.80 -7.56
N ASP A 12 3.93 -3.56 -7.19
CA ASP A 12 3.76 -4.81 -6.42
C ASP A 12 3.14 -4.53 -5.05
N TYR A 13 3.60 -3.48 -4.37
CA TYR A 13 3.02 -3.05 -3.09
C TYR A 13 1.58 -2.55 -3.25
N LEU A 14 1.27 -1.82 -4.34
CA LEU A 14 -0.08 -1.34 -4.61
C LEU A 14 -1.06 -2.48 -4.92
N ASP A 15 -0.62 -3.49 -5.66
CA ASP A 15 -1.44 -4.68 -5.92
C ASP A 15 -1.67 -5.47 -4.64
N GLY A 16 -0.64 -5.65 -3.80
CA GLY A 16 -0.81 -6.22 -2.46
C GLY A 16 -1.78 -5.44 -1.58
N ALA A 17 -1.77 -4.09 -1.66
CA ALA A 17 -2.71 -3.25 -0.92
C ALA A 17 -4.16 -3.51 -1.36
N ARG A 18 -4.40 -3.65 -2.67
CA ARG A 18 -5.72 -3.99 -3.24
C ARG A 18 -6.18 -5.37 -2.79
N GLU A 19 -5.29 -6.37 -2.80
CA GLU A 19 -5.59 -7.72 -2.33
C GLU A 19 -5.97 -7.73 -0.83
N MET A 20 -5.20 -7.04 0.01
CA MET A 20 -5.49 -6.95 1.45
C MET A 20 -6.80 -6.21 1.72
N HIS A 21 -7.13 -5.19 0.93
CA HIS A 21 -8.40 -4.50 1.03
C HIS A 21 -9.57 -5.43 0.67
N ALA A 22 -9.47 -6.14 -0.46
CA ALA A 22 -10.46 -7.13 -0.87
C ALA A 22 -10.62 -8.27 0.16
N ALA A 23 -9.54 -8.64 0.86
CA ALA A 23 -9.55 -9.65 1.93
C ALA A 23 -10.07 -9.13 3.29
N GLY A 24 -10.51 -7.87 3.39
CA GLY A 24 -10.99 -7.28 4.64
C GLY A 24 -9.88 -7.12 5.68
N ARG A 25 -8.67 -6.79 5.24
CA ARG A 25 -7.49 -6.52 6.08
C ARG A 25 -7.06 -5.05 5.92
N PRO A 26 -7.88 -4.08 6.36
CA PRO A 26 -7.67 -2.66 6.05
C PRO A 26 -6.35 -2.11 6.60
N TYR A 27 -5.89 -2.59 7.76
CA TYR A 27 -4.59 -2.19 8.31
C TYR A 27 -3.42 -2.65 7.44
N LEU A 28 -3.44 -3.90 6.94
CA LEU A 28 -2.39 -4.39 6.04
C LEU A 28 -2.45 -3.67 4.69
N ALA A 29 -3.65 -3.39 4.17
CA ALA A 29 -3.81 -2.62 2.94
C ALA A 29 -3.19 -1.22 3.06
N HIS A 30 -3.42 -0.54 4.19
CA HIS A 30 -2.82 0.77 4.46
C HIS A 30 -1.29 0.72 4.49
N LEU A 31 -0.68 -0.25 5.18
CA LEU A 31 0.78 -0.36 5.26
C LEU A 31 1.41 -0.60 3.88
N LEU A 32 0.82 -1.48 3.06
CA LEU A 32 1.30 -1.73 1.71
C LEU A 32 1.15 -0.51 0.80
N ALA A 33 0.05 0.24 0.95
CA ALA A 33 -0.15 1.49 0.23
C ALA A 33 0.87 2.58 0.63
N GLU A 34 1.27 2.65 1.90
CA GLU A 34 2.34 3.55 2.34
C GLU A 34 3.69 3.18 1.72
N GLU A 35 4.03 1.89 1.66
CA GLU A 35 5.26 1.43 1.00
C GLU A 35 5.25 1.73 -0.51
N ALA A 36 4.10 1.58 -1.17
CA ALA A 36 3.91 1.95 -2.58
C ALA A 36 4.05 3.47 -2.79
N ALA A 37 3.45 4.27 -1.90
CA ALA A 37 3.50 5.73 -1.97
C ALA A 37 4.92 6.26 -1.72
N GLN A 38 5.68 5.67 -0.80
CA GLN A 38 7.08 6.03 -0.52
C GLN A 38 8.02 5.76 -1.72
N ARG A 39 7.72 4.73 -2.52
CA ARG A 39 8.48 4.37 -3.74
C ARG A 39 8.01 5.11 -4.99
N THR A 40 6.93 5.87 -4.91
CA THR A 40 6.38 6.63 -6.04
C THR A 40 6.98 8.03 -6.05
N THR A 41 7.71 8.37 -7.12
CA THR A 41 8.39 9.66 -7.25
C THR A 41 7.43 10.83 -7.48
N ASP A 42 6.30 10.60 -8.15
CA ASP A 42 5.29 11.64 -8.35
C ASP A 42 4.46 11.85 -7.07
N PRO A 43 4.53 13.03 -6.44
CA PRO A 43 3.84 13.29 -5.19
C PRO A 43 2.31 13.26 -5.34
N ALA A 44 1.77 13.62 -6.51
CA ALA A 44 0.32 13.59 -6.74
C ALA A 44 -0.18 12.14 -6.77
N THR A 45 0.53 11.25 -7.46
CA THR A 45 0.25 9.81 -7.47
C THR A 45 0.41 9.21 -6.06
N ALA A 46 1.47 9.56 -5.33
CA ALA A 46 1.67 9.08 -3.96
C ALA A 46 0.53 9.49 -3.02
N ALA A 47 0.05 10.73 -3.12
CA ALA A 47 -1.12 11.21 -2.37
C ALA A 47 -2.41 10.47 -2.77
N GLY A 48 -2.58 10.18 -4.06
CA GLY A 48 -3.70 9.37 -4.57
C GLY A 48 -3.73 7.96 -3.99
N ILE A 49 -2.57 7.31 -3.87
CA ILE A 49 -2.43 5.98 -3.25
C ILE A 49 -2.87 6.02 -1.78
N ARG A 50 -2.35 6.99 -0.99
CA ARG A 50 -2.71 7.13 0.43
C ARG A 50 -4.19 7.41 0.65
N THR A 51 -4.81 8.17 -0.26
CA THR A 51 -6.24 8.50 -0.17
C THR A 51 -7.12 7.28 -0.45
N GLN A 52 -6.68 6.34 -1.31
CA GLN A 52 -7.41 5.10 -1.58
C GLN A 52 -7.37 4.11 -0.40
N PHE A 53 -6.30 4.13 0.38
CA PHE A 53 -6.10 3.23 1.52
C PHE A 53 -5.83 4.00 2.81
N PRO A 54 -6.84 4.72 3.34
CA PRO A 54 -6.66 5.51 4.54
C PRO A 54 -6.34 4.61 5.74
N ALA A 55 -5.58 5.14 6.70
CA ALA A 55 -5.33 4.45 7.96
C ALA A 55 -6.68 4.08 8.60
N PRO A 56 -6.87 2.82 9.06
CA PRO A 56 -8.10 2.45 9.74
C PRO A 56 -8.26 3.30 10.99
N ALA A 57 -9.48 3.82 11.21
CA ALA A 57 -9.79 4.52 12.44
C ALA A 57 -9.47 3.58 13.62
N ARG A 58 -8.57 4.02 14.50
CA ARG A 58 -8.30 3.32 15.75
C ARG A 58 -9.62 3.23 16.49
N LYS A 59 -10.14 2.01 16.71
CA LYS A 59 -11.21 1.81 17.67
C LYS A 59 -10.59 1.96 19.05
N ASP A 60 -10.86 3.11 19.66
CA ASP A 60 -10.70 3.42 21.07
C ASP A 60 -11.32 2.36 21.99
#